data_AF-A0A2S3QLN0-F1
#
_entry.id   AF-A0A2S3QLN0-F1
#
_cell.length_a   1.000
_cell.length_b   1.000
_cell.length_c   1.000
_cell.angle_alpha   90.00
_cell.angle_beta   90.00
_cell.angle_gamma   90.00
#
_symmetry.space_group_name_H-M   'P 1'
#
loop_
_entity.id
_entity.type
_entity.pdbx_description
1 polymer ?
#
loop_
_entity_poly.entity_id
_entity_poly.type
_entity_poly.pdbx_seq_one_letter_code
_entity_poly.pdbx_strand_id
1 'polypeptide(L)'
;MQRVGRKWAWILVAVGAALVAGYSTLVWSMRTVQATVPTRIVINVVQHKLYLYRNHKLFHTYPVAVGKPETPSPRGEFVVTQKAIWGDGFGTRWIRFSAPWGIYGIHGTNKPWSVGTVASHGCFRMYNHDVEQVYALVSIGTPVTVEGITPYVKIRRPINPGQIGQDVVELQRLLRLARVYSGPLGGVYTPEVKKSVETFQTMVHLPVTGVATLETTAKLLEYTHQTGAKPGYLVRPS
;
A
#
# COMPACT_ATOMS: atom_id res chain seq x y z
N MET A 1 43.15 -65.30 32.92
CA MET A 1 41.75 -65.61 32.60
C MET A 1 40.99 -64.30 32.41
N GLN A 2 40.31 -64.11 31.27
CA GLN A 2 39.32 -63.04 31.02
C GLN A 2 38.11 -63.25 31.97
N ARG A 3 37.24 -62.31 32.37
CA ARG A 3 36.45 -61.26 31.68
C ARG A 3 35.76 -60.35 32.73
N VAL A 4 35.69 -59.03 32.50
CA VAL A 4 34.47 -58.19 32.24
C VAL A 4 33.61 -57.78 33.45
N GLY A 5 33.35 -56.46 33.60
CA GLY A 5 32.29 -55.99 34.50
C GLY A 5 32.14 -54.48 34.75
N ARG A 6 32.43 -53.56 33.82
CA ARG A 6 32.04 -52.12 33.95
C ARG A 6 31.48 -51.59 32.64
N LYS A 7 30.24 -51.96 32.30
CA LYS A 7 29.52 -51.42 31.13
C LYS A 7 28.00 -51.30 31.34
N TRP A 8 27.52 -50.79 32.48
CA TRP A 8 26.06 -50.60 32.64
C TRP A 8 25.60 -49.33 33.35
N ALA A 9 26.49 -48.42 33.78
CA ALA A 9 26.08 -47.29 34.62
C ALA A 9 25.93 -45.92 33.91
N TRP A 10 26.37 -45.73 32.66
CA TRP A 10 26.29 -44.41 32.01
C TRP A 10 25.30 -44.31 30.85
N ILE A 11 24.66 -45.41 30.44
CA ILE A 11 23.65 -45.38 29.36
C ILE A 11 22.36 -44.67 29.82
N LEU A 12 22.07 -44.60 31.12
CA LEU A 12 20.88 -43.91 31.61
C LEU A 12 21.00 -42.37 31.64
N VAL A 13 22.21 -41.81 31.60
CA VAL A 13 22.39 -40.33 31.51
C VAL A 13 22.34 -39.87 30.04
N ALA A 14 22.82 -40.68 29.11
CA ALA A 14 22.86 -40.33 27.69
C ALA A 14 21.48 -40.37 27.00
N VAL A 15 20.58 -41.27 27.40
CA VAL A 15 19.23 -41.37 26.80
C VAL A 15 18.32 -40.24 27.27
N GLY A 16 18.44 -39.80 28.54
CA GLY A 16 17.69 -38.64 29.05
C GLY A 16 18.11 -37.31 28.41
N ALA A 17 19.42 -37.09 28.23
CA ALA A 17 19.93 -35.88 27.60
C ALA A 17 19.57 -35.79 26.11
N ALA A 18 19.57 -36.92 25.38
CA ALA A 18 19.22 -36.94 23.97
C ALA A 18 17.73 -36.69 23.71
N LEU A 19 16.83 -37.14 24.60
CA LEU A 19 15.39 -36.86 24.49
C LEU A 19 15.06 -35.40 24.83
N VAL A 20 15.75 -34.79 25.81
CA VAL A 20 15.59 -33.37 26.13
C VAL A 20 16.20 -32.48 25.03
N ALA A 21 17.34 -32.88 24.44
CA ALA A 21 17.96 -32.18 23.30
C ALA A 21 17.12 -32.28 22.01
N GLY A 22 16.51 -33.45 21.74
CA GLY A 22 15.61 -33.65 20.61
C GLY A 22 14.31 -32.85 20.72
N TYR A 23 13.69 -32.82 21.90
CA TYR A 23 12.50 -31.98 22.14
C TYR A 23 12.85 -30.49 22.12
N SER A 24 13.96 -30.08 22.72
CA SER A 24 14.36 -28.66 22.74
C SER A 24 14.73 -28.14 21.35
N THR A 25 15.37 -28.93 20.48
CA THR A 25 15.64 -28.52 19.09
C THR A 25 14.39 -28.46 18.21
N LEU A 26 13.41 -29.35 18.43
CA LEU A 26 12.11 -29.27 17.77
C LEU A 26 11.32 -28.01 18.22
N VAL A 27 11.34 -27.71 19.52
CA VAL A 27 10.64 -26.55 20.09
C VAL A 27 11.38 -25.23 19.77
N TRP A 28 12.71 -25.24 19.60
CA TRP A 28 13.51 -24.06 19.24
C TRP A 28 13.43 -23.74 17.74
N SER A 29 13.30 -24.74 16.86
CA SER A 29 12.96 -24.52 15.44
C SER A 29 11.51 -24.11 15.21
N MET A 30 10.63 -24.37 16.20
CA MET A 30 9.29 -23.80 16.32
C MET A 30 9.27 -22.44 17.06
N ARG A 31 10.41 -21.77 17.29
CA ARG A 31 10.42 -20.29 17.38
C ARG A 31 10.17 -19.72 16.00
N THR A 32 8.94 -19.98 15.58
CA THR A 32 8.12 -19.30 14.59
C THR A 32 8.75 -17.99 14.16
N VAL A 33 9.23 -17.96 12.91
CA VAL A 33 8.85 -16.84 12.05
C VAL A 33 7.32 -16.80 12.16
N GLN A 34 6.80 -15.98 13.07
CA GLN A 34 5.39 -15.69 13.09
C GLN A 34 5.14 -15.02 11.75
N ALA A 35 4.63 -15.79 10.78
CA ALA A 35 4.27 -15.27 9.49
C ALA A 35 3.34 -14.08 9.77
N THR A 36 3.85 -12.88 9.55
CA THR A 36 3.08 -11.66 9.79
C THR A 36 1.85 -11.79 8.91
N VAL A 37 0.68 -11.85 9.56
CA VAL A 37 -0.61 -11.99 8.88
C VAL A 37 -0.66 -10.91 7.79
N PRO A 38 -0.70 -11.28 6.48
CA PRO A 38 -0.70 -10.32 5.40
C PRO A 38 -1.82 -9.32 5.62
N THR A 39 -1.44 -8.06 5.80
CA THR A 39 -2.34 -6.96 6.10
C THR A 39 -2.23 -5.95 4.97
N ARG A 40 -3.35 -5.37 4.56
CA ARG A 40 -3.38 -4.25 3.60
C ARG A 40 -4.48 -3.27 3.96
N ILE A 41 -4.26 -2.01 3.62
CA ILE A 41 -5.22 -0.93 3.77
C ILE A 41 -5.75 -0.56 2.39
N VAL A 42 -7.06 -0.39 2.27
CA VAL A 42 -7.70 0.26 1.13
C VAL A 42 -8.48 1.47 1.64
N ILE A 43 -8.26 2.64 1.09
CA ILE A 43 -8.99 3.86 1.45
C ILE A 43 -9.82 4.30 0.25
N ASN A 44 -11.13 4.34 0.42
CA ASN A 44 -12.04 4.85 -0.58
C ASN A 44 -12.46 6.27 -0.22
N VAL A 45 -12.04 7.21 -1.03
CA VAL A 45 -12.24 8.64 -0.76
C VAL A 45 -13.62 9.17 -1.11
N VAL A 46 -14.39 8.43 -1.90
CA VAL A 46 -15.77 8.81 -2.23
C VAL A 46 -16.68 8.35 -1.09
N GLN A 47 -16.38 7.19 -0.51
CA GLN A 47 -17.13 6.62 0.60
C GLN A 47 -16.69 7.17 1.97
N HIS A 48 -15.57 7.89 2.04
CA HIS A 48 -14.95 8.31 3.29
C HIS A 48 -14.69 7.13 4.24
N LYS A 49 -14.20 6.01 3.68
CA LYS A 49 -13.93 4.76 4.42
C LYS A 49 -12.51 4.27 4.24
N LEU A 50 -11.96 3.72 5.30
CA LEU A 50 -10.76 2.87 5.31
C LEU A 50 -11.19 1.44 5.58
N TYR A 51 -10.78 0.52 4.71
CA TYR A 51 -10.96 -0.91 4.81
C TYR A 51 -9.63 -1.55 5.19
N LEU A 52 -9.60 -2.24 6.33
CA LEU A 52 -8.45 -3.01 6.77
C LEU A 52 -8.69 -4.48 6.44
N TYR A 53 -7.79 -5.08 5.65
CA TYR A 53 -7.83 -6.49 5.31
C TYR A 53 -6.74 -7.26 6.04
N ARG A 54 -7.05 -8.48 6.47
CA ARG A 54 -6.10 -9.44 7.06
C ARG A 54 -6.32 -10.80 6.41
N ASN A 55 -5.25 -11.49 5.99
CA ASN A 55 -5.35 -12.76 5.24
C ASN A 55 -6.34 -12.66 4.06
N HIS A 56 -6.27 -11.55 3.32
CA HIS A 56 -7.16 -11.24 2.18
C HIS A 56 -8.66 -11.08 2.51
N LYS A 57 -9.07 -11.24 3.77
CA LYS A 57 -10.46 -11.01 4.22
C LYS A 57 -10.61 -9.61 4.80
N LEU A 58 -11.76 -8.99 4.57
CA LEU A 58 -12.10 -7.73 5.22
C LEU A 58 -12.16 -7.97 6.75
N PHE A 59 -11.32 -7.26 7.49
CA PHE A 59 -11.24 -7.36 8.94
C PHE A 59 -12.10 -6.28 9.62
N HIS A 60 -11.97 -5.02 9.18
CA HIS A 60 -12.75 -3.92 9.71
C HIS A 60 -12.88 -2.77 8.71
N THR A 61 -13.94 -1.98 8.87
CA THR A 61 -14.19 -0.74 8.12
C THR A 61 -14.27 0.44 9.08
N TYR A 62 -13.55 1.51 8.76
CA TYR A 62 -13.46 2.71 9.60
C TYR A 62 -13.89 3.95 8.82
N PRO A 63 -14.62 4.90 9.42
CA PRO A 63 -14.84 6.20 8.81
C PRO A 63 -13.54 7.00 8.80
N VAL A 64 -13.28 7.75 7.73
CA VAL A 64 -12.11 8.63 7.63
C VAL A 64 -12.49 9.99 7.07
N ALA A 65 -11.89 11.06 7.59
CA ALA A 65 -11.91 12.34 6.88
C ALA A 65 -10.92 12.32 5.71
N VAL A 66 -11.26 12.99 4.61
CA VAL A 66 -10.40 13.09 3.42
C VAL A 66 -10.02 14.55 3.13
N GLY A 67 -9.06 14.72 2.22
CA GLY A 67 -8.57 16.02 1.77
C GLY A 67 -9.63 16.82 1.01
N LYS A 68 -9.62 18.14 1.20
CA LYS A 68 -10.47 19.08 0.47
C LYS A 68 -10.14 19.12 -1.03
N PRO A 69 -11.03 19.63 -1.90
CA PRO A 69 -10.74 19.76 -3.33
C PRO A 69 -9.44 20.53 -3.63
N GLU A 70 -9.11 21.53 -2.81
CA GLU A 70 -7.90 22.36 -2.95
C GLU A 70 -6.64 21.66 -2.42
N THR A 71 -6.82 20.66 -1.53
CA THR A 71 -5.73 19.88 -0.92
C THR A 71 -6.12 18.40 -0.90
N PRO A 72 -6.29 17.79 -2.09
CA PRO A 72 -6.89 16.47 -2.21
C PRO A 72 -5.98 15.41 -1.61
N SER A 73 -6.59 14.37 -1.02
CA SER A 73 -5.84 13.20 -0.60
C SER A 73 -5.16 12.53 -1.80
N PRO A 74 -3.92 12.04 -1.67
CA PRO A 74 -3.22 11.36 -2.76
C PRO A 74 -3.98 10.08 -3.16
N ARG A 75 -4.03 9.76 -4.46
CA ARG A 75 -4.51 8.49 -5.01
C ARG A 75 -3.32 7.67 -5.47
N GLY A 76 -3.44 6.36 -5.44
CA GLY A 76 -2.41 5.47 -5.94
C GLY A 76 -2.15 4.28 -5.02
N GLU A 77 -1.00 3.66 -5.25
CA GLU A 77 -0.53 2.48 -4.53
C GLU A 77 0.74 2.85 -3.77
N PHE A 78 0.67 2.71 -2.45
CA PHE A 78 1.71 3.12 -1.53
C PHE A 78 2.02 2.01 -0.52
N VAL A 79 3.03 2.24 0.31
CA VAL A 79 3.34 1.41 1.47
C VAL A 79 3.51 2.26 2.71
N VAL A 80 3.21 1.70 3.89
CA VAL A 80 3.54 2.34 5.17
C VAL A 80 5.05 2.48 5.30
N THR A 81 5.54 3.69 5.52
CA THR A 81 6.98 3.98 5.63
C THR A 81 7.43 4.34 7.03
N GLN A 82 6.52 4.87 7.85
CA GLN A 82 6.84 5.32 9.19
C GLN A 82 5.60 5.25 10.09
N LYS A 83 5.85 4.99 11.37
CA LYS A 83 4.84 4.97 12.43
C LYS A 83 5.35 5.77 13.62
N ALA A 84 4.48 6.58 14.23
CA ALA A 84 4.80 7.34 15.43
C ALA A 84 3.59 7.43 16.37
N ILE A 85 3.87 7.51 17.68
CA ILE A 85 2.90 8.02 18.66
C ILE A 85 2.95 9.55 18.55
N TRP A 86 1.78 10.19 18.51
CA TRP A 86 1.67 11.64 18.33
C TRP A 86 0.64 12.21 19.33
N GLY A 87 0.57 13.53 19.43
CA GLY A 87 -0.47 14.28 20.14
C GLY A 87 -1.17 15.36 19.28
N ASP A 88 -1.74 16.35 19.93
CA ASP A 88 -2.29 17.56 19.30
C ASP A 88 -3.24 17.29 18.11
N GLY A 89 -3.05 18.02 17.00
CA GLY A 89 -3.88 17.95 15.80
C GLY A 89 -3.85 16.60 15.08
N PHE A 90 -2.81 15.80 15.29
CA PHE A 90 -2.65 14.49 14.66
C PHE A 90 -3.22 13.34 15.50
N GLY A 91 -3.70 13.64 16.72
CA GLY A 91 -4.24 12.63 17.63
C GLY A 91 -3.19 11.63 18.09
N THR A 92 -3.62 10.47 18.55
CA THR A 92 -2.76 9.56 19.34
C THR A 92 -1.74 8.79 18.53
N ARG A 93 -1.96 8.60 17.22
CA ARG A 93 -1.09 7.81 16.33
C ARG A 93 -0.98 8.44 14.96
N TRP A 94 0.19 8.26 14.34
CA TRP A 94 0.52 8.69 12.99
C TRP A 94 1.13 7.53 12.18
N ILE A 95 0.63 7.33 10.96
CA ILE A 95 1.08 6.30 10.03
C ILE A 95 1.36 6.97 8.68
N ARG A 96 2.63 7.17 8.32
CA ARG A 96 3.04 7.75 7.04
C ARG A 96 3.01 6.69 5.93
N PHE A 97 2.63 7.08 4.72
CA PHE A 97 2.77 6.23 3.53
C PHE A 97 3.59 6.90 2.41
N SER A 98 4.01 6.10 1.43
CA SER A 98 5.03 6.43 0.42
C SER A 98 4.55 7.31 -0.75
N ALA A 99 3.84 8.41 -0.48
CA ALA A 99 3.53 9.41 -1.52
C ALA A 99 4.71 10.39 -1.66
N PRO A 100 5.45 10.40 -2.79
CA PRO A 100 6.74 11.11 -2.88
C PRO A 100 6.65 12.63 -2.97
N TRP A 101 5.49 13.18 -3.36
CA TRP A 101 5.30 14.63 -3.52
C TRP A 101 4.86 15.35 -2.23
N GLY A 102 4.87 14.68 -1.08
CA GLY A 102 4.53 15.33 0.19
C GLY A 102 4.58 14.41 1.40
N ILE A 103 4.13 14.95 2.54
CA ILE A 103 4.01 14.20 3.79
C ILE A 103 2.53 13.90 4.00
N TYR A 104 2.15 12.67 3.71
CA TYR A 104 0.79 12.18 3.85
C TYR A 104 0.76 10.99 4.79
N GLY A 105 -0.33 10.89 5.57
CA GLY A 105 -0.51 9.83 6.53
C GLY A 105 -1.95 9.58 6.92
N ILE A 106 -2.13 8.46 7.61
CA ILE A 106 -3.35 8.09 8.34
C ILE A 106 -3.07 8.41 9.80
N HIS A 107 -3.94 9.19 10.44
CA HIS A 107 -3.70 9.64 11.80
C HIS A 107 -5.00 9.86 12.59
N GLY A 108 -4.87 9.98 13.91
CA GLY A 108 -5.98 10.33 14.80
C GLY A 108 -6.43 11.78 14.63
N THR A 109 -7.19 12.34 15.56
CA THR A 109 -7.52 13.77 15.51
C THR A 109 -7.97 14.31 16.86
N ASN A 110 -7.76 15.61 17.09
CA ASN A 110 -8.42 16.38 18.15
C ASN A 110 -9.74 17.02 17.69
N LYS A 111 -10.17 16.81 16.44
CA LYS A 111 -11.43 17.29 15.86
C LYS A 111 -12.28 16.09 15.41
N PRO A 112 -12.81 15.28 16.35
CA PRO A 112 -13.51 14.03 16.01
C PRO A 112 -14.71 14.24 15.09
N TRP A 113 -15.38 15.39 15.15
CA TRP A 113 -16.47 15.75 14.23
C TRP A 113 -16.05 15.89 12.76
N SER A 114 -14.74 15.98 12.45
CA SER A 114 -14.26 16.01 11.07
C SER A 114 -14.20 14.63 10.41
N VAL A 115 -14.22 13.55 11.19
CA VAL A 115 -14.16 12.18 10.67
C VAL A 115 -15.42 11.88 9.84
N GLY A 116 -15.24 11.30 8.65
CA GLY A 116 -16.32 11.04 7.70
C GLY A 116 -16.67 12.22 6.78
N THR A 117 -15.89 13.31 6.81
CA THR A 117 -16.12 14.52 6.01
C THR A 117 -14.92 14.89 5.11
N VAL A 118 -15.12 15.86 4.22
CA VAL A 118 -14.08 16.45 3.37
C VAL A 118 -13.49 17.66 4.09
N ALA A 119 -12.39 17.48 4.84
CA ALA A 119 -11.94 18.50 5.80
C ALA A 119 -10.42 18.62 6.01
N SER A 120 -9.61 17.70 5.49
CA SER A 120 -8.16 17.68 5.74
C SER A 120 -7.37 18.39 4.63
N HIS A 121 -6.05 18.52 4.84
CA HIS A 121 -5.10 18.95 3.81
C HIS A 121 -4.45 17.76 3.08
N GLY A 122 -5.23 16.69 2.88
CA GLY A 122 -4.82 15.50 2.14
C GLY A 122 -4.57 14.26 3.00
N CYS A 123 -4.28 14.41 4.28
CA CYS A 123 -4.15 13.27 5.22
C CYS A 123 -5.51 12.64 5.56
N PHE A 124 -5.49 11.39 6.02
CA PHE A 124 -6.71 10.68 6.44
C PHE A 124 -6.86 10.76 7.96
N ARG A 125 -7.93 11.41 8.43
CA ARG A 125 -8.20 11.53 9.87
C ARG A 125 -9.15 10.43 10.33
N MET A 126 -8.82 9.80 11.43
CA MET A 126 -9.60 8.77 12.09
C MET A 126 -9.95 9.19 13.52
N TYR A 127 -10.92 8.52 14.14
CA TYR A 127 -11.05 8.58 15.58
C TYR A 127 -9.80 7.98 16.25
N ASN A 128 -9.40 8.50 17.41
CA ASN A 128 -8.17 8.06 18.09
C ASN A 128 -8.20 6.55 18.42
N HIS A 129 -9.33 6.04 18.90
CA HIS A 129 -9.49 4.61 19.19
C HIS A 129 -9.41 3.73 17.93
N ASP A 130 -9.80 4.25 16.76
CA ASP A 130 -9.71 3.51 15.49
C ASP A 130 -8.29 3.49 14.96
N VAL A 131 -7.59 4.63 14.96
CA VAL A 131 -6.20 4.67 14.49
C VAL A 131 -5.28 3.86 15.39
N GLU A 132 -5.57 3.75 16.69
CA GLU A 132 -4.83 2.89 17.62
C GLU A 132 -4.92 1.41 17.23
N GLN A 133 -6.11 0.95 16.83
CA GLN A 133 -6.29 -0.42 16.32
C GLN A 133 -5.55 -0.63 15.00
N VAL A 134 -5.71 0.28 14.03
CA VAL A 134 -4.99 0.20 12.75
C VAL A 134 -3.48 0.19 12.98
N TYR A 135 -2.99 1.07 13.86
CA TYR A 135 -1.58 1.18 14.21
C TYR A 135 -1.04 -0.11 14.82
N ALA A 136 -1.80 -0.80 15.68
CA ALA A 136 -1.37 -2.07 16.26
C ALA A 136 -1.30 -3.19 15.22
N LEU A 137 -2.14 -3.14 14.18
CA LEU A 137 -2.30 -4.21 13.19
C LEU A 137 -1.40 -4.07 11.97
N VAL A 138 -0.95 -2.86 11.63
CA VAL A 138 -0.10 -2.62 10.45
C VAL A 138 1.38 -2.49 10.79
N SER A 139 2.22 -3.02 9.91
CA SER A 139 3.68 -2.89 9.98
C SER A 139 4.21 -1.93 8.91
N ILE A 140 5.45 -1.45 9.07
CA ILE A 140 6.17 -0.82 7.96
C ILE A 140 6.20 -1.81 6.78
N GLY A 141 5.97 -1.30 5.56
CA GLY A 141 5.79 -2.10 4.36
C GLY A 141 4.35 -2.55 4.09
N THR A 142 3.40 -2.33 5.01
CA THR A 142 1.98 -2.64 4.77
C THR A 142 1.48 -1.89 3.53
N PRO A 143 0.91 -2.57 2.52
CA PRO A 143 0.34 -1.91 1.35
C PRO A 143 -0.83 -1.00 1.72
N VAL A 144 -0.86 0.19 1.10
CA VAL A 144 -1.92 1.19 1.22
C VAL A 144 -2.38 1.55 -0.20
N THR A 145 -3.59 1.15 -0.57
CA THR A 145 -4.23 1.57 -1.81
C THR A 145 -5.20 2.70 -1.50
N VAL A 146 -5.05 3.84 -2.16
CA VAL A 146 -6.05 4.91 -2.10
C VAL A 146 -6.78 5.01 -3.42
N GLU A 147 -8.09 4.76 -3.36
CA GLU A 147 -8.98 4.65 -4.49
C GLU A 147 -10.15 5.63 -4.41
N GLY A 148 -10.91 5.70 -5.49
CA GLY A 148 -12.07 6.56 -5.68
C GLY A 148 -11.81 7.61 -6.76
N ILE A 149 -12.63 7.56 -7.81
CA ILE A 149 -12.61 8.51 -8.91
C ILE A 149 -13.32 9.76 -8.43
N THR A 150 -12.56 10.82 -8.24
CA THR A 150 -13.09 12.17 -8.07
C THR A 150 -12.56 13.00 -9.23
N PRO A 151 -13.36 13.91 -9.83
CA PRO A 151 -13.08 14.59 -11.11
C PRO A 151 -11.82 15.50 -11.12
N TYR A 152 -10.98 15.43 -10.10
CA TYR A 152 -9.92 16.38 -9.81
C TYR A 152 -8.59 16.10 -10.50
N VAL A 153 -8.29 14.87 -10.92
CA VAL A 153 -6.98 14.56 -11.53
C VAL A 153 -7.08 14.63 -13.05
N LYS A 154 -6.95 15.85 -13.59
CA LYS A 154 -6.76 16.08 -15.03
C LYS A 154 -5.28 16.28 -15.31
N ILE A 155 -4.72 15.56 -16.28
CA ILE A 155 -3.38 15.85 -16.79
C ILE A 155 -3.48 17.12 -17.64
N ARG A 156 -2.92 18.23 -17.15
CA ARG A 156 -3.02 19.57 -17.77
C ARG A 156 -1.70 20.06 -18.39
N ARG A 157 -0.65 19.24 -18.30
CA ARG A 157 0.68 19.56 -18.81
C ARG A 157 1.36 18.28 -19.32
N PRO A 158 2.37 18.41 -20.19
CA PRO A 158 3.27 17.30 -20.50
C PRO A 158 3.93 16.75 -19.23
N ILE A 159 4.10 15.42 -19.19
CA ILE A 159 4.79 14.72 -18.11
C ILE A 159 6.08 14.09 -18.64
N ASN A 160 7.21 14.50 -18.06
CA ASN A 160 8.55 14.10 -18.45
C ASN A 160 9.10 12.99 -17.53
N PRO A 161 10.05 12.17 -18.02
CA PRO A 161 10.81 11.25 -17.18
C PRO A 161 11.38 11.91 -15.92
N GLY A 162 11.33 11.18 -14.80
CA GLY A 162 11.79 11.65 -13.48
C GLY A 162 10.79 12.53 -12.72
N GLN A 163 9.71 12.99 -13.34
CA GLN A 163 8.70 13.76 -12.64
C GLN A 163 7.92 12.92 -11.63
N ILE A 164 7.42 13.58 -10.59
CA ILE A 164 6.60 12.99 -9.54
C ILE A 164 5.27 13.75 -9.43
N GLY A 165 4.21 13.08 -9.01
CA GLY A 165 2.95 13.75 -8.73
C GLY A 165 1.71 12.91 -8.95
N GLN A 166 0.57 13.50 -8.59
CA GLN A 166 -0.74 12.89 -8.76
C GLN A 166 -1.14 12.71 -10.23
N ASP A 167 -0.66 13.59 -11.11
CA ASP A 167 -0.80 13.48 -12.56
C ASP A 167 0.02 12.31 -13.13
N VAL A 168 1.17 11.99 -12.55
CA VAL A 168 1.96 10.80 -12.89
C VAL A 168 1.22 9.52 -12.51
N VAL A 169 0.57 9.47 -11.34
CA VAL A 169 -0.30 8.34 -10.95
C VAL A 169 -1.38 8.11 -12.00
N GLU A 170 -2.01 9.19 -12.47
CA GLU A 170 -3.06 9.10 -13.48
C GLU A 170 -2.53 8.62 -14.83
N LEU A 171 -1.36 9.10 -15.26
CA LEU A 171 -0.68 8.56 -16.44
C LEU A 171 -0.41 7.06 -16.31
N GLN A 172 0.17 6.63 -15.18
CA GLN A 172 0.43 5.22 -14.90
C GLN A 172 -0.86 4.37 -14.95
N ARG A 173 -1.96 4.91 -14.41
CA ARG A 173 -3.27 4.27 -14.47
C ARG A 173 -3.75 4.10 -15.90
N LEU A 174 -3.68 5.14 -16.71
CA LEU A 174 -4.10 5.10 -18.11
C LEU A 174 -3.26 4.11 -18.93
N LEU A 175 -1.94 4.10 -18.74
CA LEU A 175 -1.04 3.12 -19.36
C LEU A 175 -1.37 1.68 -18.95
N ARG A 176 -1.75 1.48 -17.68
CA ARG A 176 -2.16 0.17 -17.18
C ARG A 176 -3.49 -0.29 -17.78
N LEU A 177 -4.46 0.62 -17.93
CA LEU A 177 -5.71 0.33 -18.63
C LEU A 177 -5.48 0.06 -20.13
N ALA A 178 -4.51 0.74 -20.74
CA ALA A 178 -4.05 0.46 -22.10
C ALA A 178 -3.23 -0.85 -22.22
N ARG A 179 -2.98 -1.55 -21.10
CA ARG A 179 -2.24 -2.82 -21.01
C ARG A 179 -0.77 -2.74 -21.45
N VAL A 180 -0.18 -1.56 -21.43
CA VAL A 180 1.26 -1.35 -21.74
C VAL A 180 2.12 -1.14 -20.48
N TYR A 181 1.50 -1.09 -19.30
CA TYR A 181 2.17 -0.91 -18.02
C TYR A 181 1.58 -1.86 -16.97
N SER A 182 2.45 -2.50 -16.18
CA SER A 182 2.06 -3.44 -15.11
C SER A 182 2.62 -3.07 -13.73
N GLY A 183 3.40 -1.98 -13.64
CA GLY A 183 3.99 -1.52 -12.39
C GLY A 183 3.02 -0.77 -11.45
N PRO A 184 3.54 -0.26 -10.32
CA PRO A 184 2.75 0.37 -9.27
C PRO A 184 2.30 1.79 -9.62
N LEU A 185 1.13 2.19 -9.11
CA LEU A 185 0.66 3.59 -9.19
C LEU A 185 1.28 4.49 -8.10
N GLY A 186 2.61 4.51 -8.02
CA GLY A 186 3.35 5.26 -7.00
C GLY A 186 3.57 6.75 -7.32
N GLY A 187 3.24 7.19 -8.54
CA GLY A 187 3.38 8.57 -9.00
C GLY A 187 4.82 9.05 -9.16
N VAL A 188 5.72 8.13 -9.54
CA VAL A 188 7.09 8.44 -10.00
C VAL A 188 7.22 8.01 -11.45
N TYR A 189 7.67 8.90 -12.31
CA TYR A 189 7.89 8.60 -13.71
C TYR A 189 9.25 7.90 -13.88
N THR A 190 9.24 6.58 -13.73
CA THR A 190 10.43 5.73 -13.84
C THR A 190 10.79 5.42 -15.30
N PRO A 191 11.99 4.85 -15.58
CA PRO A 191 12.32 4.33 -16.91
C PRO A 191 11.33 3.29 -17.44
N GLU A 192 10.69 2.51 -16.57
CA GLU A 192 9.62 1.58 -16.94
C GLU A 192 8.38 2.32 -17.46
N VAL A 193 7.99 3.42 -16.80
CA VAL A 193 6.91 4.29 -17.27
C VAL A 193 7.27 4.91 -18.62
N LYS A 194 8.52 5.36 -18.81
CA LYS A 194 9.01 5.88 -20.11
C LYS A 194 8.83 4.85 -21.22
N LYS A 195 9.30 3.62 -21.00
CA LYS A 195 9.16 2.52 -21.96
C LYS A 195 7.69 2.22 -22.29
N SER A 196 6.81 2.31 -21.29
CA SER A 196 5.37 2.10 -21.47
C SER A 196 4.74 3.21 -22.31
N VAL A 197 5.16 4.46 -22.11
CA VAL A 197 4.73 5.61 -22.93
C VAL A 197 5.21 5.45 -24.37
N GLU A 198 6.47 5.07 -24.60
CA GLU A 198 7.02 4.81 -25.94
C GLU A 198 6.28 3.67 -26.65
N THR A 199 5.96 2.60 -25.91
CA THR A 199 5.18 1.47 -26.40
C THR A 199 3.80 1.95 -26.86
N PHE A 200 3.11 2.73 -26.03
CA PHE A 200 1.81 3.30 -26.40
C PHE A 200 1.90 4.24 -27.60
N GLN A 201 2.88 5.16 -27.62
CA GLN A 201 3.10 6.09 -28.74
C GLN A 201 3.29 5.33 -30.06
N THR A 202 4.05 4.25 -30.03
CA THR A 202 4.23 3.35 -31.19
C THR A 202 2.89 2.74 -31.64
N MET A 203 2.10 2.21 -30.71
CA MET A 203 0.79 1.59 -31.01
C MET A 203 -0.19 2.56 -31.67
N VAL A 204 -0.17 3.83 -31.29
CA VAL A 204 -1.09 4.86 -31.82
C VAL A 204 -0.45 5.78 -32.86
N HIS A 205 0.73 5.41 -33.39
CA HIS A 205 1.46 6.14 -34.44
C HIS A 205 1.78 7.61 -34.09
N LEU A 206 2.08 7.88 -32.81
CA LEU A 206 2.60 9.18 -32.36
C LEU A 206 4.14 9.20 -32.36
N PRO A 207 4.76 10.39 -32.37
CA PRO A 207 6.21 10.50 -32.17
C PRO A 207 6.67 9.83 -30.87
N VAL A 208 7.59 8.88 -30.99
CA VAL A 208 8.12 8.08 -29.87
C VAL A 208 9.17 8.90 -29.12
N THR A 209 8.72 9.70 -28.16
CA THR A 209 9.56 10.61 -27.37
C THR A 209 9.78 10.12 -25.94
N GLY A 210 8.90 9.24 -25.45
CA GLY A 210 8.84 8.90 -24.03
C GLY A 210 8.43 10.06 -23.14
N VAL A 211 7.94 11.16 -23.72
CA VAL A 211 7.27 12.26 -23.00
C VAL A 211 5.77 12.07 -23.16
N ALA A 212 5.04 12.06 -22.04
CA ALA A 212 3.59 12.01 -22.08
C ALA A 212 3.04 13.41 -22.38
N THR A 213 3.00 13.78 -23.65
CA THR A 213 2.42 15.04 -24.13
C THR A 213 0.91 15.09 -23.88
N LEU A 214 0.30 16.28 -24.05
CA LEU A 214 -1.16 16.40 -24.01
C LEU A 214 -1.84 15.55 -25.09
N GLU A 215 -1.22 15.44 -26.27
CA GLU A 215 -1.70 14.54 -27.33
C GLU A 215 -1.59 13.07 -26.93
N THR A 216 -0.45 12.65 -26.35
CA THR A 216 -0.27 11.28 -25.86
C THR A 216 -1.32 10.91 -24.81
N THR A 217 -1.57 11.81 -23.86
CA THR A 217 -2.54 11.59 -22.78
C THR A 217 -3.99 11.65 -23.26
N ALA A 218 -4.31 12.51 -24.22
CA ALA A 218 -5.62 12.51 -24.89
C ALA A 218 -5.87 11.19 -25.62
N LYS A 219 -4.88 10.67 -26.35
CA LYS A 219 -4.98 9.36 -27.02
C LYS A 219 -5.12 8.20 -26.03
N LEU A 220 -4.43 8.25 -24.90
CA LEU A 220 -4.61 7.27 -23.83
C LEU A 220 -6.04 7.27 -23.28
N LEU A 221 -6.61 8.45 -23.02
CA LEU A 221 -7.99 8.58 -22.56
C LEU A 221 -8.98 8.01 -23.59
N GLU A 222 -8.82 8.39 -24.85
CA GLU A 222 -9.62 7.87 -25.97
C GLU A 222 -9.56 6.34 -26.05
N TYR A 223 -8.35 5.77 -26.06
CA TYR A 223 -8.11 4.33 -26.15
C TYR A 223 -8.72 3.55 -24.96
N THR A 224 -8.55 4.07 -23.75
CA THR A 224 -9.08 3.41 -22.54
C THR A 224 -10.60 3.45 -22.46
N HIS A 225 -11.24 4.49 -23.00
CA HIS A 225 -12.70 4.54 -23.14
C HIS A 225 -13.21 3.54 -24.18
N GLN A 226 -12.58 3.49 -25.35
CA GLN A 226 -12.97 2.58 -26.45
C GLN A 226 -12.86 1.10 -26.06
N THR A 227 -11.85 0.74 -25.27
CA THR A 227 -11.64 -0.65 -24.81
C THR A 227 -12.60 -1.09 -23.71
N GLY A 228 -13.55 -0.25 -23.30
CA GLY A 228 -14.48 -0.54 -22.20
C GLY A 228 -13.77 -0.77 -20.86
N ALA A 229 -12.52 -0.30 -20.74
CA ALA A 229 -11.72 -0.48 -19.56
C ALA A 229 -12.38 0.31 -18.42
N LYS A 230 -13.09 -0.40 -17.54
CA LYS A 230 -13.71 0.22 -16.38
C LYS A 230 -12.60 0.92 -15.59
N PRO A 231 -12.78 2.19 -15.19
CA PRO A 231 -11.76 2.91 -14.45
C PRO A 231 -11.58 2.20 -13.10
N GLY A 232 -10.58 1.33 -13.05
CA GLY A 232 -10.32 0.43 -11.94
C GLY A 232 -9.82 1.20 -10.72
N TYR A 233 -10.77 1.67 -9.92
CA TYR A 233 -10.60 2.08 -8.53
C TYR A 233 -11.77 1.58 -7.66
N LEU A 234 -12.52 0.62 -8.17
CA LEU A 234 -13.64 0.00 -7.48
C LEU A 234 -13.43 -1.50 -7.53
N VAL A 235 -12.57 -2.02 -6.67
CA VAL A 235 -12.82 -3.37 -6.19
C VAL A 235 -14.02 -3.21 -5.28
N ARG A 236 -15.24 -3.48 -5.80
CA ARG A 236 -16.38 -3.69 -4.90
C ARG A 236 -15.92 -4.79 -3.92
N PRO A 237 -16.08 -4.59 -2.60
CA PRO A 237 -15.91 -5.70 -1.68
C PRO A 237 -16.89 -6.80 -2.13
N SER A 238 -16.36 -7.95 -2.51
CA SER A 238 -17.12 -9.20 -2.58
C SER A 238 -17.42 -9.68 -1.16
#